data_AF-S2KVX3-F1
#
_entry.id   AF-S2KVX3-F1
#
_cell.length_a   1.000
_cell.length_b   1.000
_cell.length_c   1.000
_cell.angle_alpha   90.00
_cell.angle_beta   90.00
_cell.angle_gamma   90.00
#
_symmetry.space_group_name_H-M   'P 1'
#
loop_
_entity.id
_entity.type
_entity.pdbx_description
1 polymer ?
#
loop_
_entity_poly.entity_id
_entity_poly.type
_entity_poly.pdbx_seq_one_letter_code
_entity_poly.pdbx_strand_id
1 'polypeptide(L)'
;MGKEVITKELEKRHIPELLRLSDNTPVDTPQLWETRRKEIRDILQKECYGYIPETGWETEWETVSEEENAFGGKARMRTVDVRIRSGRGYVSYPFQLTVPKNIEKPPVFLYLSFFPLSSSEIVEEITDNGFAVARVSYQDIAPDQNDGFQNGPGSLFPGNAYDSWGKLGVWAWGLSRIMDYLVQEETIDAGRVAVVGHSRLGKAALLCGAMDERFSLVIACESGAGGAALFRGKEGENVADLCRNFPYWFCGNFKKWQNREEELPFDQHFTAALAAPRHLYLAGAVDDEWADPLSEFLTGQAVTPVYEMLGQQGLAADRLPSTGDVFHEGRVGFHLRPGTHYMGRDDWKLFMEYRKKQGV
;
A
#
# COMPACT_ATOMS: atom_id res chain seq x y z
N MET A 1 -21.21 9.97 22.27
CA MET A 1 -20.90 8.64 22.83
C MET A 1 -19.92 7.87 21.95
N GLY A 2 -20.24 7.47 20.70
CA GLY A 2 -19.33 6.66 19.87
C GLY A 2 -18.03 7.37 19.43
N LYS A 3 -18.11 8.59 18.88
CA LYS A 3 -16.93 9.39 18.50
C LYS A 3 -15.99 9.66 19.67
N GLU A 4 -16.54 9.92 20.86
CA GLU A 4 -15.75 10.13 22.07
C GLU A 4 -14.96 8.89 22.48
N VAL A 5 -15.47 7.68 22.22
CA VAL A 5 -14.71 6.44 22.46
C VAL A 5 -13.51 6.37 21.53
N ILE A 6 -13.71 6.64 20.23
CA ILE A 6 -12.60 6.62 19.26
C ILE A 6 -11.51 7.63 19.65
N THR A 7 -11.91 8.87 19.99
CA THR A 7 -10.97 9.91 20.42
C THR A 7 -10.19 9.48 21.67
N LYS A 8 -10.87 8.92 22.68
CA LYS A 8 -10.22 8.41 23.90
C LYS A 8 -9.23 7.29 23.62
N GLU A 9 -9.56 6.37 22.71
CA GLU A 9 -8.64 5.29 22.32
C GLU A 9 -7.38 5.83 21.63
N LEU A 10 -7.51 6.82 20.74
CA LEU A 10 -6.36 7.48 20.13
C LEU A 10 -5.51 8.26 21.13
N GLU A 11 -6.15 9.01 22.05
CA GLU A 11 -5.48 9.76 23.11
C GLU A 11 -4.67 8.84 24.04
N LYS A 12 -5.25 7.69 24.42
CA LYS A 12 -4.61 6.69 25.27
C LYS A 12 -3.35 6.09 24.63
N ARG A 13 -3.30 6.01 23.30
CA ARG A 13 -2.16 5.48 22.54
C ARG A 13 -1.02 6.49 22.37
N HIS A 14 -1.24 7.75 22.75
CA HIS A 14 -0.22 8.80 22.68
C HIS A 14 0.49 8.89 21.31
N ILE A 15 -0.21 8.66 20.20
CA ILE A 15 0.40 8.64 18.86
C ILE A 15 0.99 10.01 18.46
N PRO A 16 2.08 10.05 17.66
CA PRO A 16 2.68 11.32 17.25
C PRO A 16 1.73 12.18 16.41
N GLU A 17 1.84 13.51 16.49
CA GLU A 17 0.96 14.43 15.78
C GLU A 17 1.31 14.50 14.26
N LEU A 18 0.26 14.42 13.42
CA LEU A 18 0.40 14.62 11.97
C LEU A 18 0.49 16.09 11.58
N LEU A 19 -0.33 16.94 12.22
CA LEU A 19 -0.53 18.34 11.85
C LEU A 19 0.42 19.31 12.57
N ARG A 20 1.67 18.90 12.77
CA ARG A 20 2.77 19.75 13.24
C ARG A 20 4.05 19.42 12.50
N LEU A 21 4.80 20.45 12.12
CA LEU A 21 6.18 20.31 11.67
C LEU A 21 7.09 19.94 12.83
N SER A 22 8.31 19.51 12.50
CA SER A 22 9.33 19.12 13.49
C SER A 22 9.78 20.28 14.39
N ASP A 23 9.57 21.53 13.97
CA ASP A 23 9.82 22.74 14.76
C ASP A 23 8.60 23.19 15.60
N ASN A 24 7.54 22.37 15.65
CA ASN A 24 6.24 22.60 16.28
C ASN A 24 5.29 23.57 15.57
N THR A 25 5.65 24.09 14.39
CA THR A 25 4.74 24.91 13.57
C THR A 25 3.48 24.11 13.23
N PRO A 26 2.27 24.60 13.53
CA PRO A 26 1.02 23.94 13.14
C PRO A 26 0.91 23.80 11.62
N VAL A 27 0.38 22.67 11.15
CA VAL A 27 0.11 22.42 9.73
C VAL A 27 -1.39 22.61 9.49
N ASP A 28 -1.78 23.78 9.04
CA ASP A 28 -3.17 24.20 8.84
C ASP A 28 -3.49 24.61 7.40
N THR A 29 -2.53 24.47 6.48
CA THR A 29 -2.68 24.77 5.06
C THR A 29 -2.13 23.65 4.18
N PRO A 30 -2.64 23.49 2.94
CA PRO A 30 -2.08 22.55 1.96
C PRO A 30 -0.58 22.76 1.72
N GLN A 31 -0.10 24.02 1.72
CA GLN A 31 1.32 24.32 1.52
C GLN A 31 2.19 23.81 2.68
N LEU A 32 1.75 24.00 3.92
CA LEU A 32 2.45 23.45 5.09
C LEU A 32 2.36 21.92 5.13
N TRP A 33 1.28 21.35 4.61
CA TRP A 33 1.16 19.91 4.46
C TRP A 33 2.19 19.34 3.50
N GLU A 34 2.47 20.00 2.37
CA GLU A 34 3.53 19.55 1.47
C GLU A 34 4.92 19.58 2.13
N THR A 35 5.16 20.52 3.04
CA THR A 35 6.38 20.52 3.88
C THR A 35 6.37 19.34 4.85
N ARG A 36 5.27 19.13 5.57
CA ARG A 36 5.13 18.02 6.53
C ARG A 36 5.23 16.66 5.85
N ARG A 37 4.67 16.52 4.66
CA ARG A 37 4.73 15.30 3.82
C ARG A 37 6.18 14.91 3.55
N LYS A 38 7.05 15.88 3.25
CA LYS A 38 8.49 15.63 3.05
C LYS A 38 9.18 15.21 4.35
N GLU A 39 8.88 15.84 5.48
CA GLU A 39 9.41 15.42 6.79
C GLU A 39 8.99 13.99 7.12
N ILE A 40 7.71 13.66 6.93
CA ILE A 40 7.18 12.31 7.19
C ILE A 40 7.87 11.29 6.28
N ARG A 41 8.02 11.57 4.99
CA ARG A 41 8.76 10.69 4.07
C ARG A 41 10.20 10.46 4.52
N ASP A 42 10.92 11.50 4.94
CA ASP A 42 12.28 11.36 5.42
C ASP A 42 12.35 10.54 6.72
N ILE A 43 11.46 10.79 7.68
CA ILE A 43 11.36 9.99 8.91
C ILE A 43 11.14 8.51 8.57
N LEU A 44 10.16 8.21 7.71
CA LEU A 44 9.81 6.83 7.35
C LEU A 44 10.93 6.13 6.58
N GLN A 45 11.61 6.82 5.65
CA GLN A 45 12.76 6.26 4.95
C GLN A 45 13.93 6.02 5.92
N LYS A 46 14.26 7.01 6.75
CA LYS A 46 15.38 6.89 7.69
C LYS A 46 15.16 5.82 8.76
N GLU A 47 13.94 5.69 9.27
CA GLU A 47 13.66 4.95 10.52
C GLU A 47 12.90 3.64 10.32
N CYS A 48 12.25 3.43 9.18
CA CYS A 48 11.37 2.28 8.96
C CYS A 48 11.67 1.53 7.66
N TYR A 49 11.41 2.14 6.50
CA TYR A 49 11.39 1.43 5.22
C TYR A 49 12.70 1.49 4.46
N GLY A 50 13.54 2.50 4.75
CA GLY A 50 14.79 2.79 4.05
C GLY A 50 14.61 3.72 2.85
N TYR A 51 15.68 4.42 2.48
CA TYR A 51 15.73 5.28 1.29
C TYR A 51 15.60 4.45 0.02
N ILE A 52 14.60 4.82 -0.79
CA ILE A 52 14.31 4.20 -2.08
C ILE A 52 15.14 4.92 -3.16
N PRO A 53 15.79 4.22 -4.10
CA PRO A 53 16.52 4.84 -5.21
C PRO A 53 15.62 5.77 -6.03
N GLU A 54 16.07 7.01 -6.23
CA GLU A 54 15.36 8.03 -7.02
C GLU A 54 15.92 8.20 -8.44
N THR A 55 17.19 7.85 -8.66
CA THR A 55 17.84 7.92 -9.98
C THR A 55 18.82 6.76 -10.20
N GLY A 56 19.40 6.69 -11.41
CA GLY A 56 20.48 5.76 -11.72
C GLY A 56 20.03 4.46 -12.41
N TRP A 57 18.85 4.46 -13.03
CA TRP A 57 18.38 3.35 -13.86
C TRP A 57 17.64 3.83 -15.10
N GLU A 58 17.51 2.89 -16.03
CA GLU A 58 16.63 2.97 -17.20
C GLU A 58 15.63 1.82 -17.11
N THR A 59 14.38 2.08 -17.48
CA THR A 59 13.33 1.06 -17.52
C THR A 59 12.82 0.93 -18.94
N GLU A 60 12.74 -0.32 -19.40
CA GLU A 60 12.15 -0.72 -20.67
C GLU A 60 11.04 -1.74 -20.40
N TRP A 61 10.09 -1.84 -21.31
CA TRP A 61 9.01 -2.82 -21.23
C TRP A 61 8.90 -3.60 -22.54
N GLU A 62 8.74 -4.92 -22.43
CA GLU A 62 8.50 -5.79 -23.59
C GLU A 62 7.27 -6.64 -23.34
N THR A 63 6.32 -6.64 -24.28
CA THR A 63 5.23 -7.62 -24.26
C THR A 63 5.77 -8.96 -24.70
N VAL A 64 5.82 -9.93 -23.77
CA VAL A 64 6.40 -11.26 -24.00
C VAL A 64 5.34 -12.33 -24.32
N SER A 65 4.08 -12.08 -23.97
CA SER A 65 2.96 -12.90 -24.40
C SER A 65 1.67 -12.10 -24.44
N GLU A 66 0.74 -12.57 -25.27
CA GLU A 66 -0.55 -11.94 -25.46
C GLU A 66 -1.63 -12.99 -25.75
N GLU A 67 -2.76 -12.87 -25.07
CA GLU A 67 -3.97 -13.63 -25.29
C GLU A 67 -5.11 -12.65 -25.58
N GLU A 68 -5.38 -12.45 -26.87
CA GLU A 68 -6.39 -11.50 -27.33
C GLU A 68 -7.81 -11.89 -26.89
N ASN A 69 -8.11 -13.18 -26.69
CA ASN A 69 -9.46 -13.66 -26.36
C ASN A 69 -9.54 -14.33 -24.98
N ALA A 70 -8.82 -13.80 -23.99
CA ALA A 70 -8.86 -14.28 -22.62
C ALA A 70 -10.29 -14.27 -22.05
N PHE A 71 -10.56 -15.20 -21.13
CA PHE A 71 -11.85 -15.34 -20.44
C PHE A 71 -13.04 -15.44 -21.41
N GLY A 72 -12.93 -16.33 -22.41
CA GLY A 72 -13.98 -16.55 -23.40
C GLY A 72 -14.18 -15.36 -24.35
N GLY A 73 -13.12 -14.59 -24.62
CA GLY A 73 -13.18 -13.43 -25.51
C GLY A 73 -13.60 -12.11 -24.85
N LYS A 74 -13.81 -12.10 -23.53
CA LYS A 74 -14.26 -10.90 -22.79
C LYS A 74 -13.15 -9.89 -22.52
N ALA A 75 -11.89 -10.33 -22.48
CA ALA A 75 -10.76 -9.48 -22.17
C ALA A 75 -9.55 -9.76 -23.07
N ARG A 76 -8.66 -8.77 -23.15
CA ARG A 76 -7.32 -8.90 -23.71
C ARG A 76 -6.32 -8.99 -22.56
N MET A 77 -5.51 -10.05 -22.53
CA MET A 77 -4.49 -10.26 -21.50
C MET A 77 -3.10 -10.22 -22.13
N ARG A 78 -2.18 -9.45 -21.55
CA ARG A 78 -0.78 -9.35 -21.98
C ARG A 78 0.14 -9.60 -20.78
N THR A 79 1.21 -10.36 -20.98
CA THR A 79 2.32 -10.40 -20.02
C THR A 79 3.41 -9.47 -20.54
N VAL A 80 3.84 -8.54 -19.69
CA VAL A 80 4.84 -7.53 -20.00
C VAL A 80 6.00 -7.69 -19.03
N ASP A 81 7.21 -7.83 -19.57
CA ASP A 81 8.44 -7.80 -18.79
C ASP A 81 8.84 -6.36 -18.49
N VAL A 82 8.98 -6.03 -17.21
CA VAL A 82 9.67 -4.81 -16.76
C VAL A 82 11.16 -5.11 -16.75
N ARG A 83 11.94 -4.35 -17.51
CA ARG A 83 13.38 -4.56 -17.71
C ARG A 83 14.13 -3.36 -17.21
N ILE A 84 15.05 -3.59 -16.28
CA ILE A 84 15.69 -2.52 -15.51
C ILE A 84 17.19 -2.63 -15.68
N ARG A 85 17.79 -1.56 -16.22
CA ARG A 85 19.24 -1.43 -16.37
C ARG A 85 19.75 -0.36 -15.43
N SER A 86 20.90 -0.62 -14.83
CA SER A 86 21.69 0.38 -14.11
C SER A 86 23.17 0.21 -14.48
N GLY A 87 24.02 1.10 -13.98
CA GLY A 87 25.48 0.95 -14.11
C GLY A 87 26.03 -0.34 -13.46
N ARG A 88 25.24 -1.07 -12.67
CA ARG A 88 25.65 -2.31 -11.99
C ARG A 88 25.14 -3.59 -12.65
N GLY A 89 24.19 -3.51 -13.57
CA GLY A 89 23.67 -4.69 -14.23
C GLY A 89 22.24 -4.55 -14.73
N TYR A 90 21.59 -5.69 -14.88
CA TYR A 90 20.27 -5.84 -15.47
C TYR A 90 19.44 -6.81 -14.63
N VAL A 91 18.18 -6.46 -14.39
CA VAL A 91 17.16 -7.37 -13.84
C VAL A 91 15.85 -7.20 -14.61
N SER A 92 15.00 -8.21 -14.57
CA SER A 92 13.65 -8.11 -15.12
C SER A 92 12.66 -8.94 -14.33
N TYR A 93 11.39 -8.54 -14.38
CA TYR A 93 10.27 -9.30 -13.82
C TYR A 93 8.98 -9.04 -14.62
N PRO A 94 8.11 -10.04 -14.79
CA PRO A 94 6.87 -9.90 -15.52
C PRO A 94 5.73 -9.32 -14.66
N PHE A 95 4.79 -8.67 -15.31
CA PHE A 95 3.42 -8.49 -14.80
C PHE A 95 2.41 -8.81 -15.91
N GLN A 96 1.18 -9.12 -15.54
CA GLN A 96 0.07 -9.32 -16.47
C GLN A 96 -0.89 -8.15 -16.44
N LEU A 97 -1.17 -7.55 -17.60
CA LEU A 97 -2.25 -6.59 -17.77
C LEU A 97 -3.43 -7.27 -18.47
N THR A 98 -4.58 -7.29 -17.79
CA THR A 98 -5.86 -7.76 -18.34
C THR A 98 -6.82 -6.59 -18.47
N VAL A 99 -7.30 -6.32 -19.69
CA VAL A 99 -8.20 -5.22 -20.01
C VAL A 99 -9.53 -5.78 -20.55
N PRO A 100 -10.68 -5.50 -19.90
CA PRO A 100 -12.00 -5.88 -20.43
C PRO A 100 -12.28 -5.17 -21.76
N LYS A 101 -12.81 -5.89 -22.76
CA LYS A 101 -13.09 -5.35 -24.10
C LYS A 101 -14.34 -4.48 -24.18
N ASN A 102 -15.25 -4.65 -23.24
CA ASN A 102 -16.56 -3.97 -23.23
C ASN A 102 -16.53 -2.60 -22.55
N ILE A 103 -15.40 -2.18 -21.98
CA ILE A 103 -15.23 -0.90 -21.31
C ILE A 103 -14.14 -0.11 -22.00
N GLU A 104 -14.44 1.12 -22.41
CA GLU A 104 -13.44 2.05 -22.91
C GLU A 104 -12.63 2.61 -21.73
N LYS A 105 -11.30 2.46 -21.78
CA LYS A 105 -10.36 2.96 -20.77
C LYS A 105 -10.81 2.66 -19.33
N PRO A 106 -10.89 1.38 -18.93
CA PRO A 106 -11.30 1.01 -17.59
C PRO A 106 -10.30 1.50 -16.53
N PRO A 107 -10.76 1.87 -15.34
CA PRO A 107 -9.91 2.07 -14.17
C PRO A 107 -9.17 0.77 -13.81
N VAL A 108 -7.97 0.88 -13.23
CA VAL A 108 -7.05 -0.26 -13.06
C VAL A 108 -6.81 -0.60 -11.60
N PHE A 109 -6.82 -1.88 -11.26
CA PHE A 109 -6.18 -2.39 -10.04
C PHE A 109 -4.78 -2.89 -10.37
N LEU A 110 -3.75 -2.28 -9.78
CA LEU A 110 -2.40 -2.82 -9.70
C LEU A 110 -2.30 -3.70 -8.46
N TYR A 111 -2.41 -5.02 -8.67
CA TYR A 111 -2.48 -6.04 -7.63
C TYR A 111 -1.14 -6.74 -7.41
N LEU A 112 -0.55 -6.52 -6.23
CA LEU A 112 0.62 -7.26 -5.75
C LEU A 112 0.17 -8.59 -5.12
N SER A 113 0.46 -9.70 -5.79
CA SER A 113 -0.04 -11.04 -5.50
C SER A 113 1.02 -11.92 -4.82
N PHE A 114 0.56 -12.83 -3.95
CA PHE A 114 1.37 -13.94 -3.41
C PHE A 114 1.60 -15.08 -4.41
N PHE A 115 0.67 -15.22 -5.35
CA PHE A 115 0.63 -16.33 -6.29
C PHE A 115 1.33 -15.98 -7.60
N PRO A 116 1.96 -16.98 -8.25
CA PRO A 116 2.55 -16.78 -9.57
C PRO A 116 1.48 -16.43 -10.60
N LEU A 117 1.90 -15.76 -11.68
CA LEU A 117 1.03 -15.31 -12.77
C LEU A 117 0.28 -16.44 -13.49
N SER A 118 0.76 -17.68 -13.39
CA SER A 118 0.08 -18.88 -13.89
C SER A 118 -1.15 -19.29 -13.08
N SER A 119 -1.36 -18.73 -11.89
CA SER A 119 -2.51 -19.06 -11.03
C SER A 119 -3.77 -18.34 -11.48
N SER A 120 -4.91 -19.04 -11.49
CA SER A 120 -6.23 -18.48 -11.70
C SER A 120 -6.71 -17.76 -10.44
N GLU A 121 -6.54 -16.44 -10.41
CA GLU A 121 -7.07 -15.56 -9.37
C GLU A 121 -8.36 -14.86 -9.82
N ILE A 122 -8.84 -13.90 -9.02
CA ILE A 122 -10.07 -13.13 -9.17
C ILE A 122 -10.11 -12.18 -10.39
N VAL A 123 -9.15 -12.30 -11.31
CA VAL A 123 -8.96 -11.40 -12.46
C VAL A 123 -10.21 -11.33 -13.34
N GLU A 124 -10.84 -12.47 -13.63
CA GLU A 124 -12.08 -12.51 -14.42
C GLU A 124 -13.24 -11.78 -13.74
N GLU A 125 -13.39 -11.94 -12.43
CA GLU A 125 -14.48 -11.29 -11.69
C GLU A 125 -14.27 -9.76 -11.62
N ILE A 126 -13.01 -9.32 -11.49
CA ILE A 126 -12.68 -7.89 -11.52
C ILE A 126 -12.96 -7.29 -12.91
N THR A 127 -12.59 -8.00 -13.99
CA THR A 127 -12.82 -7.52 -15.36
C THR A 127 -14.29 -7.53 -15.74
N ASP A 128 -15.05 -8.54 -15.32
CA ASP A 128 -16.52 -8.59 -15.47
C ASP A 128 -17.22 -7.42 -14.73
N ASN A 129 -16.56 -6.83 -13.73
CA ASN A 129 -17.03 -5.66 -12.98
C ASN A 129 -16.58 -4.30 -13.54
N GLY A 130 -15.89 -4.31 -14.69
CA GLY A 130 -15.55 -3.12 -15.47
C GLY A 130 -14.20 -2.48 -15.11
N PHE A 131 -13.30 -3.23 -14.47
CA PHE A 131 -11.95 -2.77 -14.15
C PHE A 131 -10.90 -3.56 -14.93
N ALA A 132 -9.81 -2.90 -15.30
CA ALA A 132 -8.60 -3.61 -15.71
C ALA A 132 -7.79 -4.07 -14.50
N VAL A 133 -6.97 -5.09 -14.68
CA VAL A 133 -6.09 -5.62 -13.64
C VAL A 133 -4.67 -5.71 -14.18
N ALA A 134 -3.75 -4.98 -13.55
CA ALA A 134 -2.32 -5.20 -13.66
C ALA A 134 -1.89 -6.05 -12.46
N ARG A 135 -1.48 -7.29 -12.67
CA ARG A 135 -1.13 -8.24 -11.61
C ARG A 135 0.35 -8.60 -11.67
N VAL A 136 1.02 -8.61 -10.54
CA VAL A 136 2.42 -9.03 -10.42
C VAL A 136 2.59 -9.92 -9.19
N SER A 137 3.38 -10.99 -9.32
CA SER A 137 3.81 -11.77 -8.14
C SER A 137 4.95 -11.03 -7.46
N TYR A 138 4.83 -10.83 -6.15
CA TYR A 138 5.89 -10.14 -5.40
C TYR A 138 7.25 -10.85 -5.43
N GLN A 139 7.23 -12.19 -5.54
CA GLN A 139 8.45 -13.00 -5.63
C GLN A 139 9.18 -12.81 -6.95
N ASP A 140 8.47 -12.45 -8.02
CA ASP A 140 9.08 -12.13 -9.31
C ASP A 140 9.84 -10.79 -9.23
N ILE A 141 9.30 -9.81 -8.48
CA ILE A 141 10.03 -8.55 -8.21
C ILE A 141 11.26 -8.84 -7.36
N ALA A 142 11.08 -9.48 -6.20
CA ALA A 142 12.19 -9.91 -5.36
C ALA A 142 11.75 -11.04 -4.42
N PRO A 143 12.53 -12.12 -4.29
CA PRO A 143 12.27 -13.20 -3.34
C PRO A 143 12.16 -12.70 -1.90
N ASP A 144 11.24 -13.29 -1.16
CA ASP A 144 10.93 -13.00 0.24
C ASP A 144 11.82 -13.82 1.19
N GLN A 145 13.10 -13.50 1.14
CA GLN A 145 14.12 -14.21 1.90
C GLN A 145 15.29 -13.30 2.21
N ASN A 146 16.09 -13.72 3.20
CA ASN A 146 17.34 -13.04 3.54
C ASN A 146 18.45 -13.46 2.56
N ASP A 147 18.47 -12.84 1.38
CA ASP A 147 19.45 -13.09 0.31
C ASP A 147 20.51 -12.00 0.19
N GLY A 148 20.62 -11.11 1.19
CA GLY A 148 21.53 -9.96 1.11
C GLY A 148 21.24 -9.02 -0.06
N PHE A 149 19.98 -8.96 -0.52
CA PHE A 149 19.51 -8.12 -1.63
C PHE A 149 20.18 -8.44 -2.97
N GLN A 150 20.64 -9.68 -3.17
CA GLN A 150 21.30 -10.09 -4.42
C GLN A 150 20.34 -10.46 -5.56
N ASN A 151 19.02 -10.50 -5.32
CA ASN A 151 18.00 -10.80 -6.33
C ASN A 151 17.06 -9.62 -6.57
N GLY A 152 16.51 -9.54 -7.78
CA GLY A 152 15.59 -8.48 -8.18
C GLY A 152 16.26 -7.10 -8.16
N PRO A 153 15.47 -6.00 -8.16
CA PRO A 153 16.00 -4.64 -8.17
C PRO A 153 16.97 -4.31 -7.03
N GLY A 154 16.89 -5.01 -5.90
CA GLY A 154 17.85 -4.83 -4.80
C GLY A 154 19.31 -5.00 -5.22
N SER A 155 19.60 -5.86 -6.19
CA SER A 155 20.97 -6.13 -6.65
C SER A 155 21.59 -4.98 -7.45
N LEU A 156 20.74 -4.13 -8.03
CA LEU A 156 21.16 -2.97 -8.81
C LEU A 156 21.56 -1.77 -7.92
N PHE A 157 21.07 -1.72 -6.68
CA PHE A 157 21.22 -0.58 -5.78
C PHE A 157 21.71 -1.05 -4.39
N PRO A 158 22.99 -1.40 -4.26
CA PRO A 158 23.54 -1.84 -2.99
C PRO A 158 23.51 -0.71 -1.98
N GLY A 159 22.98 -1.03 -0.82
CA GLY A 159 22.82 -0.11 0.30
C GLY A 159 23.90 -0.20 1.36
N ASN A 160 23.65 0.50 2.45
CA ASN A 160 24.34 0.38 3.73
C ASN A 160 23.48 -0.39 4.75
N ALA A 161 24.03 -0.67 5.92
CA ALA A 161 23.37 -1.47 6.96
C ALA A 161 22.36 -0.70 7.83
N TYR A 162 22.11 0.58 7.56
CA TYR A 162 21.36 1.49 8.42
C TYR A 162 20.04 1.89 7.78
N ASP A 163 20.06 2.69 6.72
CA ASP A 163 18.89 3.39 6.18
C ASP A 163 18.61 3.05 4.72
N SER A 164 19.23 2.02 4.17
CA SER A 164 18.87 1.52 2.85
C SER A 164 17.57 0.72 2.89
N TRP A 165 16.81 0.79 1.79
CA TRP A 165 15.51 0.11 1.66
C TRP A 165 15.52 -1.37 2.04
N GLY A 166 14.45 -1.80 2.71
CA GLY A 166 14.15 -3.21 2.90
C GLY A 166 13.41 -3.83 1.70
N LYS A 167 13.05 -5.12 1.78
CA LYS A 167 12.26 -5.80 0.73
C LYS A 167 10.91 -5.12 0.48
N LEU A 168 10.29 -4.51 1.49
CA LEU A 168 9.07 -3.73 1.31
C LEU A 168 9.29 -2.56 0.35
N GLY A 169 10.41 -1.85 0.48
CA GLY A 169 10.80 -0.77 -0.42
C GLY A 169 11.09 -1.27 -1.84
N VAL A 170 11.75 -2.44 -1.97
CA VAL A 170 12.01 -3.07 -3.27
C VAL A 170 10.70 -3.44 -3.99
N TRP A 171 9.74 -4.05 -3.29
CA TRP A 171 8.44 -4.38 -3.85
C TRP A 171 7.63 -3.13 -4.22
N ALA A 172 7.58 -2.14 -3.32
CA ALA A 172 6.90 -0.87 -3.57
C ALA A 172 7.47 -0.13 -4.78
N TRP A 173 8.79 -0.08 -4.91
CA TRP A 173 9.46 0.53 -6.05
C TRP A 173 9.23 -0.27 -7.35
N GLY A 174 9.18 -1.60 -7.27
CA GLY A 174 8.84 -2.44 -8.42
C GLY A 174 7.44 -2.15 -8.96
N LEU A 175 6.46 -1.97 -8.07
CA LEU A 175 5.11 -1.53 -8.45
C LEU A 175 5.12 -0.17 -9.16
N SER A 176 5.93 0.80 -8.72
CA SER A 176 6.08 2.09 -9.40
C SER A 176 6.66 1.96 -10.82
N ARG A 177 7.49 0.95 -11.10
CA ARG A 177 7.97 0.68 -12.47
C ARG A 177 6.87 0.10 -13.38
N ILE A 178 5.89 -0.59 -12.81
CA ILE A 178 4.68 -0.98 -13.54
C ILE A 178 3.81 0.25 -13.78
N MET A 179 3.69 1.15 -12.79
CA MET A 179 2.97 2.42 -12.98
C MET A 179 3.58 3.28 -14.10
N ASP A 180 4.91 3.30 -14.24
CA ASP A 180 5.61 3.96 -15.36
C ASP A 180 5.15 3.44 -16.74
N TYR A 181 4.81 2.15 -16.86
CA TYR A 181 4.18 1.58 -18.06
C TYR A 181 2.71 1.97 -18.18
N LEU A 182 1.93 1.83 -17.10
CA LEU A 182 0.49 2.05 -17.12
C LEU A 182 0.12 3.48 -17.53
N VAL A 183 0.93 4.49 -17.18
CA VAL A 183 0.70 5.88 -17.60
C VAL A 183 0.85 6.13 -19.10
N GLN A 184 1.45 5.18 -19.83
CA GLN A 184 1.62 5.23 -21.28
C GLN A 184 0.63 4.32 -22.01
N GLU A 185 -0.15 3.50 -21.29
CA GLU A 185 -1.07 2.55 -21.88
C GLU A 185 -2.41 3.20 -22.23
N GLU A 186 -2.67 3.36 -23.53
CA GLU A 186 -3.85 4.07 -24.03
C GLU A 186 -5.16 3.30 -23.85
N THR A 187 -5.10 1.98 -23.61
CA THR A 187 -6.30 1.14 -23.44
C THR A 187 -6.95 1.21 -22.06
N ILE A 188 -6.35 1.91 -21.10
CA ILE A 188 -6.83 2.03 -19.71
C ILE A 188 -7.01 3.49 -19.29
N ASP A 189 -7.66 3.72 -18.15
CA ASP A 189 -7.62 5.02 -17.48
C ASP A 189 -6.47 5.08 -16.47
N ALA A 190 -5.34 5.60 -16.95
CA ALA A 190 -4.14 5.78 -16.14
C ALA A 190 -4.28 6.82 -15.00
N GLY A 191 -5.32 7.67 -15.02
CA GLY A 191 -5.62 8.58 -13.92
C GLY A 191 -6.32 7.89 -12.75
N ARG A 192 -6.85 6.69 -12.97
CA ARG A 192 -7.60 5.88 -11.99
C ARG A 192 -6.95 4.52 -11.77
N VAL A 193 -5.69 4.54 -11.33
CA VAL A 193 -4.96 3.35 -10.90
C VAL A 193 -5.01 3.22 -9.38
N ALA A 194 -5.44 2.06 -8.89
CA ALA A 194 -5.41 1.70 -7.48
C ALA A 194 -4.27 0.70 -7.24
N VAL A 195 -3.42 0.93 -6.23
CA VAL A 195 -2.44 -0.08 -5.79
C VAL A 195 -3.05 -0.91 -4.64
N VAL A 196 -2.99 -2.23 -4.72
CA VAL A 196 -3.62 -3.14 -3.75
C VAL A 196 -2.72 -4.30 -3.38
N GLY A 197 -2.72 -4.64 -2.10
CA GLY A 197 -2.03 -5.82 -1.57
C GLY A 197 -2.62 -6.28 -0.23
N HIS A 198 -2.34 -7.54 0.11
CA HIS A 198 -2.79 -8.21 1.32
C HIS A 198 -1.61 -8.52 2.25
N SER A 199 -1.78 -8.42 3.57
CA SER A 199 -0.75 -8.82 4.55
C SER A 199 0.56 -8.04 4.33
N ARG A 200 1.71 -8.72 4.26
CA ARG A 200 3.00 -8.11 3.90
C ARG A 200 2.97 -7.32 2.57
N LEU A 201 2.13 -7.73 1.63
CA LEU A 201 1.94 -7.03 0.35
C LEU A 201 1.05 -5.81 0.51
N GLY A 202 0.16 -5.79 1.51
CA GLY A 202 -0.58 -4.60 1.95
C GLY A 202 0.35 -3.55 2.53
N LYS A 203 1.37 -3.96 3.30
CA LYS A 203 2.44 -3.06 3.78
C LYS A 203 3.19 -2.42 2.59
N ALA A 204 3.56 -3.23 1.59
CA ALA A 204 4.23 -2.75 0.38
C ALA A 204 3.34 -1.87 -0.51
N ALA A 205 2.06 -2.19 -0.65
CA ALA A 205 1.08 -1.37 -1.38
C ALA A 205 0.88 -0.01 -0.70
N LEU A 206 0.77 0.02 0.64
CA LEU A 206 0.69 1.25 1.41
C LEU A 206 1.94 2.11 1.23
N LEU A 207 3.13 1.51 1.32
CA LEU A 207 4.40 2.20 1.07
C LEU A 207 4.50 2.73 -0.37
N CYS A 208 4.11 1.92 -1.36
CA CYS A 208 4.08 2.32 -2.77
C CYS A 208 3.20 3.55 -2.96
N GLY A 209 1.97 3.49 -2.46
CA GLY A 209 1.04 4.61 -2.49
C GLY A 209 1.56 5.86 -1.76
N ALA A 210 2.28 5.70 -0.65
CA ALA A 210 2.87 6.80 0.11
C ALA A 210 4.01 7.51 -0.63
N MET A 211 4.82 6.76 -1.39
CA MET A 211 6.00 7.27 -2.10
C MET A 211 5.69 7.68 -3.55
N ASP A 212 4.62 7.15 -4.14
CA ASP A 212 4.22 7.43 -5.53
C ASP A 212 2.80 8.01 -5.58
N GLU A 213 2.75 9.31 -5.89
CA GLU A 213 1.50 10.08 -5.88
C GLU A 213 0.62 9.87 -7.11
N ARG A 214 1.08 9.08 -8.09
CA ARG A 214 0.30 8.80 -9.30
C ARG A 214 -0.86 7.83 -9.04
N PHE A 215 -0.78 7.03 -7.97
CA PHE A 215 -1.88 6.14 -7.58
C PHE A 215 -3.05 6.92 -6.99
N SER A 216 -4.19 6.87 -7.67
CA SER A 216 -5.44 7.53 -7.26
C SER A 216 -6.07 6.92 -5.99
N LEU A 217 -5.81 5.63 -5.73
CA LEU A 217 -6.28 4.88 -4.57
C LEU A 217 -5.20 3.93 -4.07
N VAL A 218 -5.07 3.84 -2.75
CA VAL A 218 -4.19 2.89 -2.04
C VAL A 218 -5.06 1.95 -1.21
N ILE A 219 -4.93 0.64 -1.42
CA ILE A 219 -5.67 -0.39 -0.67
C ILE A 219 -4.67 -1.25 0.11
N ALA A 220 -4.80 -1.24 1.43
CA ALA A 220 -4.03 -2.10 2.33
C ALA A 220 -4.98 -3.03 3.07
N CYS A 221 -5.01 -4.30 2.66
CA CYS A 221 -5.87 -5.31 3.25
C CYS A 221 -5.11 -6.12 4.30
N GLU A 222 -5.58 -6.09 5.55
CA GLU A 222 -5.07 -6.89 6.68
C GLU A 222 -3.54 -6.77 6.79
N SER A 223 -3.06 -5.55 6.64
CA SER A 223 -1.64 -5.24 6.48
C SER A 223 -0.89 -5.23 7.79
N GLY A 224 -1.56 -5.07 8.93
CA GLY A 224 -1.00 -5.26 10.27
C GLY A 224 0.19 -4.36 10.61
N ALA A 225 1.06 -4.85 11.51
CA ALA A 225 2.24 -4.13 12.00
C ALA A 225 3.21 -3.79 10.88
N GLY A 226 3.74 -2.57 10.83
CA GLY A 226 4.58 -2.16 9.69
C GLY A 226 3.79 -1.77 8.43
N GLY A 227 2.48 -1.99 8.43
CA GLY A 227 1.51 -1.57 7.42
C GLY A 227 0.56 -0.52 8.00
N ALA A 228 -0.72 -0.83 8.10
CA ALA A 228 -1.76 0.08 8.57
C ALA A 228 -1.99 0.04 10.08
N ALA A 229 -1.60 -1.01 10.80
CA ALA A 229 -1.87 -1.07 12.23
C ALA A 229 -0.91 -0.16 13.01
N LEU A 230 -1.44 0.78 13.80
CA LEU A 230 -0.64 1.56 14.75
C LEU A 230 0.24 0.62 15.59
N PHE A 231 1.47 1.01 15.90
CA PHE A 231 2.34 0.29 16.82
C PHE A 231 1.96 0.56 18.27
N ARG A 232 1.61 1.80 18.62
CA ARG A 232 1.29 2.16 20.00
C ARG A 232 -0.07 1.64 20.43
N GLY A 233 -0.09 0.95 21.57
CA GLY A 233 -1.27 0.27 22.13
C GLY A 233 -1.86 -0.81 21.22
N LYS A 234 -1.08 -1.36 20.28
CA LYS A 234 -1.48 -2.52 19.48
C LYS A 234 -1.28 -3.82 20.23
N GLU A 235 -2.17 -4.76 19.95
CA GLU A 235 -2.05 -6.17 20.34
C GLU A 235 -1.58 -7.01 19.13
N GLY A 236 -0.91 -8.15 19.35
CA GLY A 236 -0.40 -9.00 18.26
C GLY A 236 1.02 -8.64 17.79
N GLU A 237 1.27 -8.63 16.47
CA GLU A 237 2.62 -8.46 15.91
C GLU A 237 3.28 -7.14 16.32
N ASN A 238 4.48 -7.18 16.89
CA ASN A 238 5.22 -5.97 17.27
C ASN A 238 6.52 -5.80 16.47
N VAL A 239 7.29 -4.75 16.76
CA VAL A 239 8.54 -4.47 16.04
C VAL A 239 9.58 -5.56 16.26
N ALA A 240 9.63 -6.17 17.44
CA ALA A 240 10.54 -7.27 17.74
C ALA A 240 10.19 -8.53 16.92
N ASP A 241 8.92 -8.86 16.75
CA ASP A 241 8.47 -9.97 15.91
C ASP A 241 8.84 -9.74 14.44
N LEU A 242 8.57 -8.54 13.91
CA LEU A 242 8.95 -8.17 12.54
C LEU A 242 10.47 -8.28 12.33
N CYS A 243 11.27 -7.74 13.26
CA CYS A 243 12.72 -7.78 13.17
C CYS A 243 13.30 -9.19 13.30
N ARG A 244 12.68 -10.05 14.12
CA ARG A 244 13.12 -11.44 14.34
C ARG A 244 12.76 -12.32 13.16
N ASN A 245 11.51 -12.27 12.72
CA ASN A 245 10.97 -13.18 11.69
C ASN A 245 11.33 -12.72 10.28
N PHE A 246 11.43 -11.40 10.06
CA PHE A 246 11.63 -10.79 8.75
C PHE A 246 12.70 -9.68 8.77
N PRO A 247 13.97 -10.00 9.13
CA PRO A 247 15.03 -9.02 9.38
C PRO A 247 15.48 -8.18 8.17
N TYR A 248 14.86 -8.40 7.02
CA TYR A 248 15.15 -7.81 5.71
C TYR A 248 13.95 -7.06 5.10
N TRP A 249 12.77 -7.03 5.74
CA TRP A 249 11.61 -6.29 5.24
C TRP A 249 11.77 -4.77 5.38
N PHE A 250 12.41 -4.32 6.45
CA PHE A 250 12.61 -2.93 6.85
C PHE A 250 14.09 -2.54 6.76
N CYS A 251 14.40 -1.26 6.91
CA CYS A 251 15.79 -0.80 7.00
C CYS A 251 16.45 -1.22 8.31
N GLY A 252 17.77 -1.14 8.37
CA GLY A 252 18.53 -1.54 9.56
C GLY A 252 18.24 -0.70 10.81
N ASN A 253 17.96 0.60 10.64
CA ASN A 253 17.62 1.51 11.73
C ASN A 253 16.35 1.07 12.46
N PHE A 254 15.39 0.46 11.77
CA PHE A 254 14.15 -0.01 12.37
C PHE A 254 14.38 -0.99 13.54
N LYS A 255 15.47 -1.76 13.49
CA LYS A 255 15.84 -2.74 14.52
C LYS A 255 16.11 -2.11 15.89
N LYS A 256 16.40 -0.81 15.97
CA LYS A 256 16.63 -0.12 17.26
C LYS A 256 15.35 0.11 18.07
N TRP A 257 14.19 -0.09 17.45
CA TRP A 257 12.87 0.16 18.02
C TRP A 257 12.17 -1.09 18.55
N GLN A 258 12.84 -2.25 18.53
CA GLN A 258 12.30 -3.49 19.09
C GLN A 258 11.98 -3.30 20.59
N ASN A 259 10.72 -3.50 20.98
CA ASN A 259 10.21 -3.27 22.34
C ASN A 259 10.33 -1.80 22.82
N ARG A 260 10.38 -0.84 21.88
CA ARG A 260 10.49 0.61 22.12
C ARG A 260 9.55 1.40 21.22
N GLU A 261 8.39 0.80 20.89
CA GLU A 261 7.38 1.34 19.99
C GLU A 261 6.86 2.73 20.43
N GLU A 262 6.77 2.93 21.74
CA GLU A 262 6.38 4.22 22.35
C GLU A 262 7.38 5.36 22.06
N GLU A 263 8.62 5.03 21.69
CA GLU A 263 9.68 6.00 21.40
C GLU A 263 9.86 6.27 19.90
N LEU A 264 9.12 5.56 19.03
CA LEU A 264 9.21 5.77 17.58
C LEU A 264 8.92 7.24 17.21
N PRO A 265 9.69 7.87 16.29
CA PRO A 265 9.42 9.23 15.85
C PRO A 265 8.21 9.33 14.88
N PHE A 266 7.53 8.20 14.64
CA PHE A 266 6.35 8.06 13.81
C PHE A 266 5.43 6.98 14.41
N ASP A 267 4.21 6.89 13.88
CA ASP A 267 3.40 5.67 13.95
C ASP A 267 2.71 5.48 12.58
N GLN A 268 1.97 4.40 12.34
CA GLN A 268 1.56 4.01 10.99
C GLN A 268 0.56 4.93 10.29
N HIS A 269 -0.14 5.78 11.05
CA HIS A 269 -0.89 6.89 10.46
C HIS A 269 0.00 7.88 9.71
N PHE A 270 1.32 7.92 9.94
CA PHE A 270 2.25 8.71 9.13
C PHE A 270 2.31 8.18 7.70
N THR A 271 2.55 6.87 7.52
CA THR A 271 2.59 6.23 6.20
C THR A 271 1.24 6.39 5.49
N ALA A 272 0.15 6.13 6.21
CA ALA A 272 -1.20 6.27 5.67
C ALA A 272 -1.57 7.71 5.28
N ALA A 273 -1.13 8.72 6.05
CA ALA A 273 -1.42 10.12 5.77
C ALA A 273 -0.78 10.60 4.46
N LEU A 274 0.34 9.99 4.01
CA LEU A 274 0.97 10.31 2.73
C LEU A 274 0.09 9.96 1.51
N ALA A 275 -0.99 9.19 1.69
CA ALA A 275 -2.01 9.03 0.66
C ALA A 275 -2.81 10.32 0.41
N ALA A 276 -2.97 11.18 1.42
CA ALA A 276 -3.84 12.36 1.34
C ALA A 276 -3.37 13.35 0.24
N PRO A 277 -4.27 13.98 -0.52
CA PRO A 277 -5.74 13.86 -0.45
C PRO A 277 -6.32 12.74 -1.34
N ARG A 278 -5.49 11.82 -1.87
CA ARG A 278 -5.94 10.69 -2.72
C ARG A 278 -6.69 9.67 -1.87
N HIS A 279 -7.30 8.67 -2.48
CA HIS A 279 -8.10 7.72 -1.72
C HIS A 279 -7.22 6.70 -0.97
N LEU A 280 -7.64 6.34 0.23
CA LEU A 280 -7.06 5.29 1.05
C LEU A 280 -8.16 4.33 1.47
N TYR A 281 -7.96 3.03 1.32
CA TYR A 281 -8.88 2.02 1.82
C TYR A 281 -8.11 0.98 2.64
N LEU A 282 -8.42 0.93 3.93
CA LEU A 282 -7.93 -0.09 4.87
C LEU A 282 -8.98 -1.19 5.08
N ALA A 283 -8.56 -2.44 5.23
CA ALA A 283 -9.49 -3.54 5.48
C ALA A 283 -8.94 -4.47 6.57
N GLY A 284 -9.83 -5.00 7.41
CA GLY A 284 -9.48 -5.93 8.46
C GLY A 284 -10.46 -7.09 8.58
N ALA A 285 -10.03 -8.16 9.25
CA ALA A 285 -10.85 -9.34 9.56
C ALA A 285 -10.92 -9.56 11.06
N VAL A 286 -12.11 -9.84 11.60
CA VAL A 286 -12.33 -9.86 13.07
C VAL A 286 -11.47 -10.87 13.81
N ASP A 287 -11.16 -12.02 13.21
CA ASP A 287 -10.35 -13.08 13.85
C ASP A 287 -8.85 -12.96 13.49
N ASP A 288 -8.42 -11.88 12.84
CA ASP A 288 -7.01 -11.58 12.55
C ASP A 288 -6.35 -10.79 13.68
N GLU A 289 -6.33 -11.38 14.87
CA GLU A 289 -5.78 -10.76 16.09
C GLU A 289 -4.30 -10.36 15.93
N TRP A 290 -3.54 -11.07 15.07
CA TRP A 290 -2.13 -10.76 14.83
C TRP A 290 -1.94 -9.43 14.10
N ALA A 291 -2.80 -9.13 13.10
CA ALA A 291 -2.78 -7.85 12.41
C ALA A 291 -3.38 -6.70 13.24
N ASP A 292 -4.25 -6.99 14.20
CA ASP A 292 -5.01 -6.02 15.02
C ASP A 292 -5.88 -5.06 14.18
N PRO A 293 -7.08 -5.51 13.80
CA PRO A 293 -8.01 -4.74 12.98
C PRO A 293 -8.46 -3.44 13.64
N LEU A 294 -8.46 -3.37 14.98
CA LEU A 294 -8.78 -2.15 15.70
C LEU A 294 -7.69 -1.10 15.46
N SER A 295 -6.42 -1.49 15.54
CA SER A 295 -5.30 -0.60 15.24
C SER A 295 -5.28 -0.14 13.78
N GLU A 296 -5.71 -0.99 12.83
CA GLU A 296 -5.87 -0.58 11.42
C GLU A 296 -7.02 0.42 11.23
N PHE A 297 -8.16 0.20 11.88
CA PHE A 297 -9.28 1.17 11.89
C PHE A 297 -8.85 2.51 12.47
N LEU A 298 -8.14 2.50 13.61
CA LEU A 298 -7.70 3.71 14.30
C LEU A 298 -6.70 4.51 13.45
N THR A 299 -5.89 3.87 12.62
CA THR A 299 -5.09 4.58 11.61
C THR A 299 -5.95 5.36 10.62
N GLY A 300 -7.02 4.75 10.10
CA GLY A 300 -7.98 5.44 9.23
C GLY A 300 -8.62 6.66 9.92
N GLN A 301 -8.92 6.56 11.21
CA GLN A 301 -9.39 7.70 11.98
C GLN A 301 -8.28 8.75 12.17
N ALA A 302 -7.06 8.34 12.54
CA ALA A 302 -5.96 9.23 12.86
C ALA A 302 -5.52 10.11 11.69
N VAL A 303 -5.69 9.65 10.45
CA VAL A 303 -5.40 10.46 9.25
C VAL A 303 -6.52 11.44 8.88
N THR A 304 -7.73 11.28 9.43
CA THR A 304 -8.91 12.09 9.07
C THR A 304 -8.68 13.60 9.19
N PRO A 305 -8.01 14.14 10.24
CA PRO A 305 -7.72 15.56 10.33
C PRO A 305 -6.88 16.11 9.16
N VAL A 306 -5.99 15.31 8.57
CA VAL A 306 -5.22 15.71 7.37
C VAL A 306 -6.15 15.85 6.16
N TYR A 307 -7.06 14.89 5.96
CA TYR A 307 -8.03 14.95 4.88
C TYR A 307 -8.96 16.16 5.03
N GLU A 308 -9.47 16.40 6.24
CA GLU A 308 -10.36 17.53 6.54
C GLU A 308 -9.67 18.87 6.30
N MET A 309 -8.41 19.02 6.73
CA MET A 309 -7.60 20.21 6.46
C MET A 309 -7.38 20.43 4.95
N LEU A 310 -7.25 19.36 4.17
CA LEU A 310 -7.16 19.40 2.70
C LEU A 310 -8.53 19.52 2.00
N GLY A 311 -9.61 19.78 2.75
CA GLY A 311 -10.96 19.97 2.21
C GLY A 311 -11.62 18.68 1.72
N GLN A 312 -11.20 17.52 2.21
CA GLN A 312 -11.76 16.21 1.89
C GLN A 312 -12.38 15.57 3.13
N GLN A 313 -13.36 14.70 2.93
CA GLN A 313 -13.87 13.85 4.01
C GLN A 313 -12.90 12.69 4.26
N GLY A 314 -12.38 12.58 5.48
CA GLY A 314 -11.59 11.43 5.92
C GLY A 314 -12.46 10.20 6.19
N LEU A 315 -12.18 9.44 7.26
CA LEU A 315 -12.97 8.26 7.61
C LEU A 315 -14.29 8.69 8.24
N ALA A 316 -15.40 8.33 7.60
CA ALA A 316 -16.74 8.66 8.06
C ALA A 316 -17.28 7.64 9.07
N ALA A 317 -16.61 7.49 10.21
CA ALA A 317 -17.03 6.63 11.31
C ALA A 317 -17.47 7.45 12.53
N ASP A 318 -18.52 6.99 13.22
CA ASP A 318 -19.05 7.61 14.44
C ASP A 318 -18.99 6.70 15.67
N ARG A 319 -18.45 5.48 15.50
CA ARG A 319 -18.24 4.45 16.53
C ARG A 319 -17.11 3.50 16.08
N LEU A 320 -16.61 2.70 17.02
CA LEU A 320 -15.71 1.60 16.70
C LEU A 320 -16.40 0.60 15.74
N PRO A 321 -15.63 -0.05 14.84
CA PRO A 321 -16.18 -0.98 13.88
C PRO A 321 -16.69 -2.24 14.58
N SER A 322 -17.73 -2.83 14.02
CA SER A 322 -18.27 -4.14 14.35
C SER A 322 -18.16 -5.03 13.11
N THR A 323 -18.15 -6.34 13.32
CA THR A 323 -18.10 -7.31 12.21
C THR A 323 -19.22 -7.06 11.20
N GLY A 324 -18.85 -6.97 9.92
CA GLY A 324 -19.75 -6.65 8.81
C GLY A 324 -19.86 -5.17 8.47
N ASP A 325 -19.24 -4.27 9.26
CA ASP A 325 -19.28 -2.83 8.95
C ASP A 325 -18.44 -2.49 7.72
N VAL A 326 -18.98 -1.54 6.94
CA VAL A 326 -18.37 -0.98 5.74
C VAL A 326 -18.53 0.54 5.78
N PHE A 327 -17.42 1.26 5.70
CA PHE A 327 -17.35 2.72 5.70
C PHE A 327 -16.80 3.19 4.35
N HIS A 328 -17.67 3.60 3.44
CA HIS A 328 -17.29 4.04 2.07
C HIS A 328 -17.61 5.50 1.79
N GLU A 329 -18.10 6.28 2.76
CA GLU A 329 -18.61 7.64 2.47
C GLU A 329 -17.49 8.65 2.19
N GLY A 330 -16.31 8.48 2.80
CA GLY A 330 -15.19 9.41 2.65
C GLY A 330 -14.06 8.90 1.74
N ARG A 331 -13.03 9.75 1.57
CA ARG A 331 -11.80 9.37 0.86
C ARG A 331 -10.94 8.38 1.63
N VAL A 332 -11.20 8.22 2.92
CA VAL A 332 -10.67 7.10 3.70
C VAL A 332 -11.79 6.09 3.89
N GLY A 333 -11.64 4.93 3.26
CA GLY A 333 -12.53 3.79 3.42
C GLY A 333 -12.02 2.81 4.47
N PHE A 334 -12.95 2.11 5.12
CA PHE A 334 -12.64 0.98 6.00
C PHE A 334 -13.71 -0.11 5.90
N HIS A 335 -13.34 -1.38 6.10
CA HIS A 335 -14.31 -2.42 6.43
C HIS A 335 -13.73 -3.42 7.42
N LEU A 336 -14.60 -4.06 8.21
CA LEU A 336 -14.25 -5.15 9.11
C LEU A 336 -15.10 -6.38 8.79
N ARG A 337 -14.52 -7.39 8.15
CA ARG A 337 -15.26 -8.60 7.75
C ARG A 337 -15.18 -9.71 8.81
N PRO A 338 -16.10 -10.69 8.81
CA PRO A 338 -15.93 -11.91 9.59
C PRO A 338 -14.76 -12.77 9.09
N GLY A 339 -14.28 -13.68 9.95
CA GLY A 339 -13.27 -14.68 9.61
C GLY A 339 -11.84 -14.24 9.88
N THR A 340 -10.90 -15.05 9.37
CA THR A 340 -9.46 -14.98 9.66
C THR A 340 -8.67 -14.28 8.56
N HIS A 341 -7.34 -14.17 8.74
CA HIS A 341 -6.38 -13.54 7.84
C HIS A 341 -6.44 -14.03 6.37
N TYR A 342 -7.01 -13.24 5.45
CA TYR A 342 -7.15 -13.56 4.03
C TYR A 342 -7.60 -12.35 3.19
N MET A 343 -7.39 -12.35 1.88
CA MET A 343 -8.06 -11.41 0.98
C MET A 343 -8.88 -12.20 -0.04
N GLY A 344 -10.17 -12.32 0.22
CA GLY A 344 -11.12 -13.13 -0.52
C GLY A 344 -11.99 -12.33 -1.48
N ARG A 345 -12.97 -13.02 -2.07
CA ARG A 345 -13.92 -12.41 -3.03
C ARG A 345 -14.73 -11.30 -2.40
N ASP A 346 -15.07 -11.41 -1.12
CA ASP A 346 -15.90 -10.42 -0.45
C ASP A 346 -15.13 -9.10 -0.25
N ASP A 347 -13.83 -9.16 0.05
CA ASP A 347 -12.96 -7.97 0.10
C ASP A 347 -12.90 -7.28 -1.27
N TRP A 348 -12.67 -8.06 -2.34
CA TRP A 348 -12.62 -7.53 -3.71
C TRP A 348 -13.93 -6.87 -4.14
N LYS A 349 -15.08 -7.45 -3.79
CA LYS A 349 -16.39 -6.81 -4.04
C LYS A 349 -16.47 -5.45 -3.37
N LEU A 350 -16.10 -5.36 -2.10
CA LEU A 350 -16.11 -4.10 -1.35
C LEU A 350 -15.13 -3.07 -1.93
N PHE A 351 -13.95 -3.50 -2.39
CA PHE A 351 -13.01 -2.61 -3.09
C PHE A 351 -13.59 -2.05 -4.38
N MET A 352 -14.24 -2.90 -5.19
CA MET A 352 -14.91 -2.48 -6.43
C MET A 352 -16.11 -1.56 -6.17
N GLU A 353 -16.89 -1.84 -5.13
CA GLU A 353 -18.00 -0.98 -4.68
C GLU A 353 -17.51 0.40 -4.24
N TYR A 354 -16.45 0.46 -3.42
CA TYR A 354 -15.82 1.71 -3.01
C TYR A 354 -15.39 2.55 -4.22
N ARG A 355 -14.70 1.93 -5.17
CA ARG A 355 -14.25 2.59 -6.40
C ARG A 355 -15.39 3.11 -7.25
N LYS A 356 -16.42 2.29 -7.46
CA LYS A 356 -17.63 2.71 -8.19
C LYS A 356 -18.33 3.89 -7.51
N LYS A 357 -18.43 3.86 -6.18
CA LYS A 357 -19.06 4.93 -5.39
C LYS A 357 -18.27 6.24 -5.42
N GLN A 358 -16.95 6.15 -5.32
CA GLN A 358 -16.06 7.31 -5.24
C GLN A 358 -15.61 7.82 -6.62
N GLY A 359 -15.81 7.04 -7.68
CA GLY A 359 -15.38 7.39 -9.04
C GLY A 359 -13.86 7.37 -9.22
N VAL A 360 -13.15 6.51 -8.48
CA VAL A 360 -11.68 6.43 -8.41
C VAL A 360 -11.14 5.10 -8.94
#